data_AF-A0A4Z0BD31-F1
#
_entry.id   AF-A0A4Z0BD31-F1
#
_cell.length_a   1.000
_cell.length_b   1.000
_cell.length_c   1.000
_cell.angle_alpha   90.00
_cell.angle_beta   90.00
_cell.angle_gamma   90.00
#
_symmetry.space_group_name_H-M   'P 1'
#
loop_
_entity.id
_entity.type
_entity.pdbx_description
1 polymer ?
#
loop_
_entity_poly.entity_id
_entity_poly.type
_entity_poly.pdbx_seq_one_letter_code
_entity_poly.pdbx_strand_id
1 'polypeptide(L)'
;MGTTPTGRRRRRAVRGMLLAGLAAGACGAASAQDADCRMEGPRQHLLLEREAIIQRLSRLPDPCLKSLFHACSAAAGESLLDGADAALCSMSYEALLRRSFNGDFQALLAWWRNERKTVR
;
A
#
# COMPACT_ATOMS: atom_id res chain seq x y z
N MET A 1 -1.88 -29.65 55.57
CA MET A 1 -3.31 -29.38 55.31
C MET A 1 -3.35 -28.36 54.18
N GLY A 2 -3.91 -28.55 53.00
CA GLY A 2 -4.66 -29.64 52.37
C GLY A 2 -5.16 -29.08 51.02
N THR A 3 -4.95 -29.86 49.96
CA THR A 3 -5.75 -29.96 48.73
C THR A 3 -5.95 -28.71 47.84
N THR A 4 -5.36 -28.81 46.64
CA THR A 4 -5.87 -28.30 45.36
C THR A 4 -7.37 -28.57 45.18
N PRO A 5 -8.08 -27.74 44.41
CA PRO A 5 -9.15 -28.26 43.56
C PRO A 5 -8.99 -27.85 42.09
N THR A 6 -8.86 -28.89 41.28
CA THR A 6 -9.12 -28.97 39.84
C THR A 6 -10.62 -28.77 39.59
N GLY A 7 -11.02 -27.87 38.68
CA GLY A 7 -12.44 -27.46 38.55
C GLY A 7 -12.90 -27.10 37.13
N ARG A 8 -12.80 -28.07 36.22
CA ARG A 8 -13.52 -28.28 34.94
C ARG A 8 -14.68 -27.32 34.55
N ARG A 9 -14.53 -26.73 33.36
CA ARG A 9 -15.54 -26.35 32.32
C ARG A 9 -17.00 -26.14 32.76
N ARG A 10 -17.52 -24.94 32.47
CA ARG A 10 -18.88 -24.78 31.93
C ARG A 10 -18.89 -23.81 30.75
N ARG A 11 -18.97 -24.39 29.55
CA ARG A 11 -19.48 -23.69 28.37
C ARG A 11 -20.97 -23.48 28.61
N ARG A 12 -21.43 -22.23 28.63
CA ARG A 12 -22.83 -21.89 28.34
C ARG A 12 -22.82 -20.72 27.37
N ALA A 13 -23.21 -21.04 26.14
CA ALA A 13 -23.62 -20.07 25.16
C ALA A 13 -24.79 -19.28 25.73
N VAL A 14 -24.64 -17.96 25.85
CA VAL A 14 -25.76 -17.07 26.03
C VAL A 14 -25.83 -16.23 24.77
N ARG A 15 -26.70 -16.68 23.87
CA ARG A 15 -27.35 -15.84 22.86
C ARG A 15 -28.20 -14.85 23.66
N GLY A 16 -27.70 -13.64 23.85
CA GLY A 16 -28.40 -12.51 24.43
C GLY A 16 -28.24 -11.33 23.49
N MET A 17 -29.32 -11.02 22.80
CA MET A 17 -29.44 -9.94 21.83
C MET A 17 -29.75 -8.63 22.57
N LEU A 18 -29.16 -7.52 22.10
CA LEU A 18 -29.58 -6.11 22.25
C LEU A 18 -29.39 -5.41 23.62
N LEU A 19 -28.41 -4.49 23.72
CA LEU A 19 -28.60 -3.02 23.63
C LEU A 19 -27.35 -2.23 24.07
N ALA A 20 -26.97 -1.26 23.22
CA ALA A 20 -26.32 0.03 23.47
C ALA A 20 -25.23 0.17 24.56
N GLY A 21 -24.02 0.56 24.13
CA GLY A 21 -23.10 1.31 25.01
C GLY A 21 -21.61 1.11 24.74
N LEU A 22 -21.02 2.08 24.03
CA LEU A 22 -19.65 2.60 24.12
C LEU A 22 -18.42 1.65 24.11
N ALA A 23 -17.53 2.02 23.18
CA ALA A 23 -16.07 2.11 23.31
C ALA A 23 -15.23 1.14 22.47
N ALA A 24 -14.62 1.74 21.44
CA ALA A 24 -13.22 1.56 21.03
C ALA A 24 -12.74 0.11 20.84
N GLY A 25 -12.91 -0.37 19.61
CA GLY A 25 -12.24 -1.57 19.10
C GLY A 25 -11.88 -1.43 17.63
N ALA A 26 -11.51 -0.23 17.17
CA ALA A 26 -10.83 -0.09 15.89
C ALA A 26 -9.41 -0.62 16.05
N CYS A 27 -9.24 -1.95 16.01
CA CYS A 27 -7.96 -2.51 15.56
C CYS A 27 -7.82 -2.07 14.11
N GLY A 28 -7.11 -0.95 13.93
CA GLY A 28 -6.64 -0.54 12.63
C GLY A 28 -5.90 -1.72 12.02
N ALA A 29 -6.49 -2.28 10.97
CA ALA A 29 -5.68 -2.91 9.94
C ALA A 29 -4.90 -1.76 9.28
N ALA A 30 -3.84 -1.28 9.96
CA ALA A 30 -2.72 -0.67 9.28
C ALA A 30 -2.20 -1.79 8.39
N SER A 31 -2.65 -1.73 7.15
CA SER A 31 -2.47 -2.74 6.13
C SER A 31 -1.02 -3.16 6.11
N ALA A 32 -0.78 -4.47 6.23
CA ALA A 32 0.52 -5.11 5.96
C ALA A 32 1.06 -4.84 4.53
N GLN A 33 0.36 -4.01 3.75
CA GLN A 33 0.69 -3.58 2.41
C GLN A 33 1.85 -2.56 2.41
N ASP A 34 1.98 -1.71 3.43
CA ASP A 34 3.04 -0.69 3.46
C ASP A 34 4.45 -1.25 3.68
N ALA A 35 4.56 -2.42 4.34
CA ALA A 35 5.85 -3.05 4.60
C ALA A 35 6.42 -3.76 3.35
N ASP A 36 5.57 -4.18 2.41
CA ASP A 36 5.98 -4.95 1.22
C ASP A 36 6.34 -4.05 0.03
N CYS A 37 5.95 -2.77 0.07
CA CYS A 37 6.14 -1.83 -1.03
C CYS A 37 7.43 -1.01 -0.95
N ARG A 38 8.28 -1.24 0.06
CA ARG A 38 9.48 -0.42 0.27
C ARG A 38 10.57 -0.77 -0.74
N MET A 39 10.95 0.24 -1.54
CA MET A 39 12.09 0.18 -2.43
C MET A 39 13.30 0.82 -1.73
N GLU A 40 14.12 0.03 -1.04
CA GLU A 40 15.47 0.46 -0.67
C GLU A 40 16.44 0.26 -1.85
N GLY A 41 17.09 1.35 -2.27
CA GLY A 41 18.12 1.32 -3.30
C GLY A 41 18.99 2.58 -3.30
N PRO A 42 20.26 2.50 -3.72
CA PRO A 42 21.14 3.67 -3.80
C PRO A 42 20.61 4.68 -4.82
N ARG A 43 20.26 5.89 -4.36
CA ARG A 43 19.68 6.96 -5.20
C ARG A 43 20.68 7.60 -6.18
N GLN A 44 21.98 7.36 -6.01
CA GLN A 44 23.05 8.09 -6.70
C GLN A 44 23.27 7.62 -8.15
N HIS A 45 22.77 6.43 -8.54
CA HIS A 45 22.99 5.82 -9.86
C HIS A 45 21.68 5.53 -10.62
N LEU A 46 20.57 6.15 -10.22
CA LEU A 46 19.22 5.81 -10.72
C LEU A 46 19.08 5.92 -12.25
N LEU A 47 19.75 6.88 -12.88
CA LEU A 47 19.66 7.06 -14.33
C LEU A 47 20.52 6.05 -15.11
N LEU A 48 21.64 5.59 -14.54
CA LEU A 48 22.52 4.61 -15.19
C LEU A 48 21.96 3.19 -15.09
N GLU A 49 21.21 2.90 -14.01
CA GLU A 49 20.61 1.59 -13.76
C GLU A 49 19.12 1.53 -14.11
N ARG A 50 18.65 2.47 -14.95
CA ARG A 50 17.24 2.68 -15.26
C ARG A 50 16.49 1.39 -15.55
N GLU A 51 16.97 0.59 -16.49
CA GLU A 51 16.32 -0.66 -16.89
C GLU A 51 16.31 -1.69 -15.75
N ALA A 52 17.40 -1.77 -14.97
CA ALA A 52 17.47 -2.67 -13.82
C ALA A 52 16.47 -2.27 -12.72
N ILE A 53 16.29 -0.96 -12.52
CA ILE A 53 15.33 -0.41 -11.56
C ILE A 53 13.90 -0.66 -12.03
N ILE A 54 13.59 -0.43 -13.30
CA ILE A 54 12.26 -0.75 -13.86
C ILE A 54 11.95 -2.25 -13.72
N GLN A 55 12.93 -3.12 -13.95
CA GLN A 55 12.78 -4.56 -13.76
C GLN A 55 12.52 -4.93 -12.30
N ARG A 56 13.19 -4.27 -11.35
CA ARG A 56 12.93 -4.46 -9.90
C ARG A 56 11.53 -4.00 -9.53
N LEU A 57 11.14 -2.80 -9.97
CA LEU A 57 9.81 -2.23 -9.75
C LEU A 57 8.71 -3.14 -10.32
N SER A 58 8.92 -3.71 -11.51
CA SER A 58 7.95 -4.59 -12.17
C SER A 58 7.69 -5.89 -11.42
N ARG A 59 8.51 -6.24 -10.42
CA ARG A 59 8.28 -7.40 -9.55
C ARG A 59 7.40 -7.06 -8.34
N LEU A 60 7.27 -5.79 -7.97
CA LEU A 60 6.44 -5.35 -6.84
C LEU A 60 4.97 -5.66 -7.08
N PRO A 61 4.16 -6.00 -6.07
CA PRO A 61 2.70 -6.15 -6.19
C PRO A 61 2.02 -4.94 -6.84
N ASP A 62 0.90 -5.18 -7.55
CA ASP A 62 0.15 -4.10 -8.24
C ASP A 62 -0.27 -2.97 -7.29
N PRO A 63 -0.77 -3.24 -6.06
CA PRO A 63 -1.04 -2.19 -5.08
C PRO A 63 0.18 -1.33 -4.75
N CYS A 64 1.38 -1.90 -4.74
CA CYS A 64 2.61 -1.15 -4.47
C CYS A 64 2.96 -0.18 -5.60
N LEU A 65 2.84 -0.63 -6.85
CA LEU A 65 3.08 0.25 -8.00
C LEU A 65 2.07 1.41 -8.06
N LYS A 66 0.81 1.14 -7.74
CA LYS A 66 -0.23 2.17 -7.65
C LYS A 66 0.02 3.14 -6.50
N SER A 67 0.41 2.64 -5.33
CA SER A 67 0.80 3.46 -4.17
C SER A 67 1.99 4.38 -4.49
N LEU A 68 3.04 3.83 -5.13
CA LEU A 68 4.19 4.63 -5.58
C LEU A 68 3.79 5.72 -6.58
N PHE A 69 2.91 5.40 -7.53
CA PHE A 69 2.39 6.38 -8.48
C PHE A 69 1.60 7.50 -7.78
N HIS A 70 0.80 7.17 -6.77
CA HIS A 70 0.09 8.17 -5.96
C HIS A 70 1.05 9.08 -5.21
N ALA A 71 2.06 8.51 -4.53
CA ALA A 71 3.08 9.27 -3.81
C ALA A 71 3.83 10.23 -4.74
N CYS A 72 4.25 9.75 -5.91
CA CYS A 72 4.89 10.56 -6.94
C CYS A 72 3.97 11.66 -7.50
N SER A 73 2.70 11.35 -7.73
CA SER A 73 1.73 12.32 -8.24
C SER A 73 1.43 13.42 -7.22
N ALA A 74 1.37 13.08 -5.94
CA ALA A 74 1.20 14.04 -4.86
C ALA A 74 2.44 14.95 -4.74
N ALA A 75 3.63 14.36 -4.66
CA ALA A 75 4.88 15.11 -4.52
C ALA A 75 5.11 16.08 -5.71
N ALA A 76 4.85 15.64 -6.94
CA ALA A 76 4.94 16.49 -8.13
C ALA A 76 3.86 17.57 -8.21
N GLY A 77 2.72 17.39 -7.53
CA GLY A 77 1.66 18.39 -7.43
C GLY A 77 1.95 19.47 -6.38
N GLU A 78 2.77 19.15 -5.37
CA GLU A 78 3.12 20.06 -4.27
C GLU A 78 4.37 20.89 -4.56
N SER A 79 5.38 20.31 -5.21
CA SER A 79 6.66 20.97 -5.44
C SER A 79 7.41 20.41 -6.64
N LEU A 80 8.47 21.11 -7.06
CA LEU A 80 9.39 20.59 -8.07
C LEU A 80 10.21 19.44 -7.46
N LEU A 81 10.14 18.26 -8.08
CA LEU A 81 10.93 17.11 -7.67
C LEU A 81 12.41 17.32 -8.00
N ASP A 82 13.29 16.83 -7.12
CA ASP A 82 14.72 16.74 -7.44
C ASP A 82 14.96 15.68 -8.53
N GLY A 83 16.16 15.68 -9.11
CA GLY A 83 16.48 14.78 -10.23
C GLY A 83 16.40 13.29 -9.88
N ALA A 84 16.71 12.91 -8.64
CA ALA A 84 16.66 11.51 -8.21
C ALA A 84 15.21 11.06 -8.02
N ASP A 85 14.39 11.88 -7.38
CA ASP A 85 12.97 11.60 -7.17
C ASP A 85 12.19 11.63 -8.49
N ALA A 86 12.48 12.60 -9.38
CA ALA A 86 11.90 12.64 -10.72
C ALA A 86 12.26 11.39 -11.54
N ALA A 87 13.50 10.90 -11.46
CA ALA A 87 13.91 9.68 -12.12
C ALA A 87 13.16 8.46 -11.56
N LEU A 88 13.10 8.33 -10.24
CA LEU A 88 12.39 7.23 -9.58
C LEU A 88 10.90 7.22 -9.93
N CYS A 89 10.25 8.38 -9.90
CA CYS A 89 8.85 8.54 -10.28
C CYS A 89 8.58 8.23 -11.74
N SER A 90 9.51 8.57 -12.63
CA SER A 90 9.40 8.22 -14.06
C SER A 90 9.50 6.70 -14.27
N MET A 91 10.40 6.03 -13.54
CA MET A 91 10.58 4.58 -13.62
C MET A 91 9.43 3.79 -12.98
N SER A 92 8.88 4.26 -11.85
CA SER A 92 7.72 3.65 -11.21
C SER A 92 6.47 3.76 -12.09
N TYR A 93 6.28 4.90 -12.75
CA TYR A 93 5.25 5.09 -13.76
C TYR A 93 5.38 4.08 -14.91
N GLU A 94 6.57 3.91 -15.47
CA GLU A 94 6.78 2.96 -16.57
C GLU A 94 6.51 1.51 -16.15
N ALA A 95 6.96 1.12 -14.95
CA ALA A 95 6.68 -0.20 -14.40
C ALA A 95 5.18 -0.42 -14.20
N LEU A 96 4.45 0.56 -13.64
CA LEU A 96 3.00 0.50 -13.47
C LEU A 96 2.28 0.39 -14.82
N LEU A 97 2.64 1.25 -15.78
CA LEU A 97 2.04 1.30 -17.10
C LEU A 97 2.17 -0.06 -17.82
N ARG A 98 3.36 -0.64 -17.81
CA ARG A 98 3.62 -1.94 -18.45
C ARG A 98 2.90 -3.08 -17.75
N ARG A 99 2.99 -3.15 -16.42
CA ARG A 99 2.53 -4.31 -15.66
C ARG A 99 1.02 -4.34 -15.46
N SER A 100 0.42 -3.19 -15.17
CA SER A 100 -0.97 -3.10 -14.72
C SER A 100 -1.91 -2.64 -15.82
N PHE A 101 -1.38 -1.96 -16.84
CA PHE A 101 -2.15 -1.40 -17.94
C PHE A 101 -1.69 -1.90 -19.31
N ASN A 102 -0.77 -2.88 -19.36
CA ASN A 102 -0.26 -3.46 -20.61
C ASN A 102 0.28 -2.43 -21.62
N GLY A 103 0.85 -1.32 -21.12
CA GLY A 103 1.33 -0.22 -21.96
C GLY A 103 0.28 0.81 -22.38
N ASP A 104 -1.00 0.62 -22.03
CA ASP A 104 -2.08 1.54 -22.40
C ASP A 104 -2.12 2.76 -21.45
N PHE A 105 -1.63 3.89 -21.97
CA PHE A 105 -1.63 5.15 -21.24
C PHE A 105 -3.05 5.69 -20.97
N GLN A 106 -4.01 5.47 -21.89
CA GLN A 106 -5.37 5.96 -21.71
C GLN A 106 -6.07 5.19 -20.59
N ALA A 107 -5.81 3.88 -20.48
CA ALA A 107 -6.31 3.06 -19.37
C ALA A 107 -5.74 3.54 -18.01
N LEU A 108 -4.43 3.81 -17.94
CA LEU A 108 -3.80 4.37 -16.74
C LEU A 108 -4.41 5.73 -16.37
N LEU A 109 -4.57 6.62 -17.35
CA LEU A 109 -5.12 7.95 -17.12
C LEU A 109 -6.59 7.90 -16.67
N ALA A 110 -7.40 7.00 -17.24
CA ALA A 110 -8.77 6.78 -16.85
C ALA A 110 -8.87 6.28 -15.40
N TRP A 111 -8.05 5.29 -15.03
CA TRP A 111 -7.93 4.82 -13.66
C TRP A 111 -7.53 5.95 -12.70
N TRP A 112 -6.47 6.69 -13.02
CA TRP A 112 -5.98 7.78 -12.15
C TRP A 112 -7.03 8.90 -11.94
N ARG A 113 -7.78 9.23 -12.99
CA ARG A 113 -8.89 10.18 -12.89
C ARG A 113 -10.02 9.67 -12.00
N ASN A 114 -10.23 8.36 -11.93
CA ASN A 114 -11.21 7.76 -11.05
C ASN A 114 -10.76 7.79 -9.58
N GLU A 115 -9.51 7.42 -9.30
CA GLU A 115 -8.94 7.45 -7.94
C GLU A 115 -8.98 8.85 -7.32
N ARG A 116 -8.74 9.91 -8.09
CA ARG A 116 -8.83 11.28 -7.55
C ARG A 116 -10.25 11.73 -7.20
N LYS A 117 -11.28 11.03 -7.66
CA LYS A 117 -12.67 11.33 -7.31
C LYS A 117 -13.09 10.67 -6.00
N THR A 118 -12.45 9.57 -5.61
CA THR A 118 -12.80 8.80 -4.41
C THR A 118 -12.14 9.32 -3.13
N VAL A 119 -11.06 10.11 -3.27
CA VAL A 119 -10.33 10.74 -2.15
C VAL A 119 -10.91 12.13 -1.79
N ARG A 120 -12.19 12.39 -2.12
CA ARG A 120 -12.85 13.68 -1.88
C ARG A 120 -13.96 13.57 -0.84
#